data_AF-A0A1Q3P684-F1
#
_entry.id   AF-A0A1Q3P684-F1
#
_cell.length_a   1.000
_cell.length_b   1.000
_cell.length_c   1.000
_cell.angle_alpha   90.00
_cell.angle_beta   90.00
_cell.angle_gamma   90.00
#
_symmetry.space_group_name_H-M   'P 1'
#
loop_
_entity.id
_entity.type
_entity.pdbx_description
1 polymer ?
#
loop_
_entity_poly.entity_id
_entity_poly.type
_entity_poly.pdbx_seq_one_letter_code
_entity_poly.pdbx_strand_id
1 'polypeptide(L)'
;MLKLLKDSMIWHDWEQNPPKFDAEAFTWEGSLTKYIQDNFPDKTLSLRNVQQYEDNGFIYRSVDEYLDDNLIVKASLIYDIGKSSKEITDKLRSLGNRPIGNILFNDPDIERRFIEWADCDDIIYRKSIITSPRFSLELIEGFVL
;
A
#
# COMPACT_ATOMS: atom_id res chain seq x y z
N MET A 1 12.09 -6.82 -6.47
CA MET A 1 11.88 -6.69 -5.02
C MET A 1 10.51 -7.19 -4.59
N LEU A 2 9.40 -6.69 -5.15
CA LEU A 2 8.03 -7.24 -4.95
C LEU A 2 7.89 -8.74 -5.27
N LYS A 3 8.50 -9.19 -6.38
CA LYS A 3 8.57 -10.61 -6.73
C LYS A 3 9.26 -11.46 -5.66
N LEU A 4 10.29 -10.91 -5.00
CA LEU A 4 11.04 -11.61 -3.95
C LEU A 4 10.24 -11.74 -2.66
N LEU A 5 9.46 -10.72 -2.28
CA LEU A 5 8.58 -10.76 -1.10
C LEU A 5 7.40 -11.72 -1.30
N LYS A 6 6.78 -11.73 -2.48
CA LYS A 6 5.65 -12.62 -2.77
C LYS A 6 6.05 -14.10 -2.70
N ASP A 7 7.23 -14.44 -3.22
CA ASP A 7 7.72 -15.81 -3.33
C ASP A 7 8.33 -16.34 -2.01
N SER A 8 8.66 -15.46 -1.05
CA SER A 8 9.29 -15.86 0.22
C SER A 8 8.34 -16.02 1.40
N MET A 9 7.06 -15.63 1.24
CA MET A 9 6.07 -15.62 2.32
C MET A 9 4.99 -16.67 2.11
N ILE A 10 4.46 -17.20 3.22
CA ILE A 10 3.28 -18.04 3.21
C ILE A 10 2.06 -17.11 3.29
N TRP A 11 1.34 -17.01 2.17
CA TRP A 11 0.12 -16.21 2.09
C TRP A 11 -1.10 -17.03 2.53
N HIS A 12 -1.96 -16.38 3.28
CA HIS A 12 -3.23 -16.89 3.74
C HIS A 12 -4.35 -16.12 3.04
N ASP A 13 -5.31 -16.84 2.47
CA ASP A 13 -6.52 -16.24 1.91
C ASP A 13 -7.32 -15.53 3.02
N TRP A 14 -7.68 -14.28 2.76
CA TRP A 14 -8.32 -13.42 3.76
C TRP A 14 -9.73 -13.90 4.15
N GLU A 15 -10.50 -14.43 3.20
CA GLU A 15 -11.88 -14.87 3.44
C GLU A 15 -11.91 -16.23 4.16
N GLN A 16 -11.01 -17.15 3.79
CA GLN A 16 -10.97 -18.51 4.34
C GLN A 16 -10.24 -18.60 5.68
N ASN A 17 -9.22 -17.77 5.89
CA ASN A 17 -8.42 -17.76 7.09
C ASN A 17 -8.12 -16.31 7.49
N PRO A 18 -9.09 -15.53 7.98
CA PRO A 18 -8.88 -14.13 8.29
C PRO A 18 -7.79 -13.94 9.35
N PRO A 19 -7.07 -12.81 9.31
CA PRO A 19 -6.08 -12.48 10.31
C PRO A 19 -6.72 -12.51 11.70
N LYS A 20 -6.09 -13.20 12.65
CA LYS A 20 -6.55 -13.24 14.05
C LYS A 20 -6.09 -12.03 14.87
N PHE A 21 -5.23 -11.21 14.29
CA PHE A 21 -4.76 -9.96 14.85
C PHE A 21 -5.73 -8.85 14.41
N ASP A 22 -6.48 -8.32 15.37
CA ASP A 22 -7.41 -7.22 15.16
C ASP A 22 -6.73 -5.91 15.55
N ALA A 23 -6.02 -5.32 14.60
CA ALA A 23 -5.61 -3.92 14.69
C ALA A 23 -6.43 -3.12 13.68
N GLU A 24 -7.13 -2.10 14.16
CA GLU A 24 -7.94 -1.19 13.35
C GLU A 24 -7.16 -0.65 12.13
N ALA A 25 -5.87 -0.33 12.31
CA ALA A 25 -5.00 0.11 11.23
C ALA A 25 -4.77 -0.96 10.15
N PHE A 26 -4.75 -2.24 10.52
CA PHE A 26 -4.51 -3.37 9.62
C PHE A 26 -5.74 -3.71 8.76
N THR A 27 -6.94 -3.47 9.29
CA THR A 27 -8.21 -3.63 8.56
C THR A 27 -8.69 -2.32 7.94
N TRP A 28 -7.95 -1.21 8.12
CA TRP A 28 -8.32 0.10 7.60
C TRP A 28 -8.43 0.12 6.06
N GLU A 29 -9.60 0.46 5.56
CA GLU A 29 -9.88 0.47 4.12
C GLU A 29 -9.35 1.73 3.42
N GLY A 30 -9.19 2.83 4.17
CA GLY A 30 -8.71 4.10 3.65
C GLY A 30 -7.20 4.20 3.46
N SER A 31 -6.72 5.43 3.22
CA SER A 31 -5.28 5.74 3.22
C SER A 31 -4.68 5.52 4.61
N LEU A 32 -3.78 4.56 4.74
CA LEU A 32 -3.09 4.26 5.99
C LEU A 32 -2.24 5.45 6.46
N THR A 33 -1.52 6.10 5.54
CA THR A 33 -0.79 7.35 5.82
C THR A 33 -1.70 8.39 6.47
N LYS A 34 -2.93 8.57 5.96
CA LYS A 34 -3.87 9.55 6.52
C LYS A 34 -4.36 9.13 7.90
N TYR A 35 -4.70 7.85 8.08
CA TYR A 35 -5.06 7.30 9.40
C TYR A 35 -3.95 7.58 10.43
N ILE A 36 -2.68 7.37 10.08
CA ILE A 36 -1.56 7.63 10.98
C ILE A 36 -1.46 9.12 11.31
N GLN A 37 -1.57 10.00 10.32
CA GLN A 37 -1.51 11.46 10.54
C GLN A 37 -2.66 11.96 11.43
N ASP A 38 -3.87 11.42 11.25
CA ASP A 38 -5.05 11.84 12.00
C ASP A 38 -5.01 11.31 13.46
N ASN A 39 -4.45 10.13 13.71
CA ASN A 39 -4.37 9.52 15.04
C ASN A 39 -3.10 9.89 15.83
N PHE A 40 -2.04 10.31 15.14
CA PHE A 40 -0.76 10.68 15.75
C PHE A 40 -0.29 12.07 15.28
N PRO A 41 -1.04 13.14 15.57
CA PRO A 41 -0.77 14.48 15.02
C PRO A 41 0.55 15.10 15.50
N ASP A 42 1.04 14.69 16.68
CA ASP A 42 2.30 15.18 17.25
C ASP A 42 3.53 14.44 16.71
N LYS A 43 3.33 13.47 15.81
CA LYS A 43 4.38 12.61 15.27
C LYS A 43 4.74 13.03 13.85
N THR A 44 6.02 12.87 13.50
CA THR A 44 6.50 13.17 12.15
C THR A 44 6.45 11.92 11.29
N LEU A 45 5.54 11.90 10.32
CA LEU A 45 5.51 10.86 9.28
C LEU A 45 6.47 11.24 8.14
N SER A 46 7.35 10.32 7.77
CA SER A 46 8.27 10.49 6.64
C SER A 46 8.32 9.26 5.75
N LEU A 47 8.46 9.47 4.44
CA LEU A 47 8.63 8.41 3.44
C LEU A 47 10.10 8.30 3.07
N ARG A 48 10.66 7.08 3.16
CA ARG A 48 12.05 6.78 2.83
C ARG A 48 12.13 5.59 1.88
N ASN A 49 13.32 5.36 1.33
CA ASN A 49 13.61 4.26 0.41
C ASN A 49 12.61 4.17 -0.76
N VAL A 50 12.14 5.33 -1.23
CA VAL A 50 11.19 5.40 -2.33
C VAL A 50 11.87 4.94 -3.61
N GLN A 51 11.35 3.86 -4.19
CA GLN A 51 11.78 3.37 -5.49
C GLN A 51 10.57 3.28 -6.40
N GLN A 52 10.74 3.71 -7.64
CA GLN A 52 9.70 3.65 -8.65
C GLN A 52 10.33 3.37 -10.01
N TYR A 53 9.75 2.43 -10.74
CA TYR A 53 10.15 2.13 -12.11
C TYR A 53 8.94 1.66 -12.93
N GLU A 54 9.04 1.81 -14.24
CA GLU A 54 8.04 1.33 -15.19
C GLU A 54 8.61 0.16 -15.97
N ASP A 55 7.82 -0.90 -16.10
CA ASP A 55 8.18 -2.04 -16.95
C ASP A 55 6.90 -2.70 -17.49
N ASN A 56 6.93 -3.10 -18.77
CA ASN A 56 5.86 -3.85 -19.43
C ASN A 56 4.43 -3.29 -19.23
N GLY A 57 4.26 -1.96 -19.22
CA GLY A 57 2.96 -1.32 -19.05
C GLY A 57 2.47 -1.22 -17.60
N PHE A 58 3.35 -1.47 -16.63
CA PHE A 58 3.07 -1.33 -15.20
C PHE A 58 3.99 -0.30 -14.55
N ILE A 59 3.49 0.39 -13.53
CA ILE A 59 4.30 1.15 -12.59
C ILE A 59 4.47 0.29 -11.33
N TYR A 60 5.72 0.04 -10.97
CA TYR A 60 6.10 -0.59 -9.71
C TYR A 60 6.63 0.48 -8.78
N ARG A 61 6.15 0.49 -7.54
CA ARG A 61 6.64 1.42 -6.53
C ARG A 61 6.74 0.75 -5.17
N SER A 62 7.83 1.03 -4.46
CA SER A 62 8.01 0.62 -3.07
C SER A 62 8.40 1.83 -2.21
N VAL A 63 7.97 1.83 -0.96
CA VAL A 63 8.24 2.88 0.01
C VAL A 63 8.25 2.31 1.41
N ASP A 64 9.11 2.85 2.25
CA ASP A 64 9.10 2.61 3.70
C ASP A 64 8.52 3.86 4.39
N GLU A 65 7.53 3.69 5.27
CA GLU A 65 6.95 4.77 6.08
C GLU A 65 7.50 4.74 7.50
N TYR A 66 7.93 5.91 7.98
CA TYR A 66 8.56 6.08 9.28
C TYR A 66 7.78 7.09 10.13
N LEU A 67 7.57 6.77 11.40
CA LEU A 67 6.99 7.65 12.42
C LEU A 67 8.06 7.97 13.47
N ASP A 68 8.49 9.23 13.57
CA ASP A 68 9.62 9.65 14.41
C ASP A 68 10.85 8.73 14.28
N ASP A 69 11.31 8.50 13.04
CA ASP A 69 12.44 7.62 12.71
C ASP A 69 12.24 6.11 12.95
N ASN A 70 11.07 5.67 13.45
CA ASN A 70 10.74 4.26 13.56
C ASN A 70 10.02 3.78 12.31
N LEU A 71 10.51 2.69 11.69
CA LEU A 71 9.83 2.06 10.57
C LEU A 71 8.52 1.46 11.05
N ILE A 72 7.41 1.87 10.45
CA ILE A 72 6.08 1.37 10.81
C ILE A 72 5.40 0.60 9.68
N VAL A 73 5.69 0.96 8.43
CA VAL A 73 5.06 0.33 7.26
C VAL A 73 6.08 0.12 6.15
N LYS A 74 6.05 -1.06 5.54
CA LYS A 74 6.67 -1.35 4.24
C LYS A 74 5.59 -1.47 3.19
N ALA A 75 5.51 -0.56 2.23
CA ALA A 75 4.50 -0.61 1.19
C ALA A 75 5.10 -0.87 -0.19
N SER A 76 4.37 -1.63 -1.00
CA SER A 76 4.74 -1.89 -2.38
C SER A 76 3.48 -2.03 -3.24
N LEU A 77 3.48 -1.40 -4.41
CA LEU A 77 2.34 -1.39 -5.32
C LEU A 77 2.72 -1.79 -6.74
N ILE A 78 1.72 -2.32 -7.44
CA ILE A 78 1.74 -2.61 -8.87
C ILE A 78 0.53 -1.94 -9.49
N TYR A 79 0.76 -1.00 -10.41
CA TYR A 79 -0.28 -0.22 -11.06
C TYR A 79 -0.30 -0.50 -12.57
N ASP A 80 -1.46 -0.87 -13.10
CA ASP A 80 -1.65 -1.19 -14.52
C ASP A 80 -1.95 0.10 -15.31
N ILE A 81 -1.00 0.53 -16.16
CA ILE A 81 -1.13 1.74 -16.97
C ILE A 81 -2.23 1.57 -18.02
N GLY A 82 -2.39 0.37 -18.59
CA GLY A 82 -3.32 0.11 -19.68
C GLY A 82 -4.79 0.13 -19.25
N LYS A 83 -5.06 -0.10 -17.96
CA LYS A 83 -6.41 -0.08 -17.38
C LYS A 83 -6.75 1.20 -16.62
N SER A 84 -5.85 2.17 -16.62
CA SER A 84 -5.99 3.36 -15.78
C SER A 84 -5.99 4.65 -16.58
N SER A 85 -6.61 5.67 -16.02
CA SER A 85 -6.69 6.98 -16.65
C SER A 85 -5.31 7.65 -16.73
N LYS A 86 -5.09 8.38 -17.82
CA LYS A 86 -3.85 9.14 -18.03
C LYS A 86 -3.55 10.12 -16.90
N GLU A 87 -4.58 10.80 -16.38
CA GLU A 87 -4.43 11.76 -15.29
C GLU A 87 -3.84 11.12 -14.01
N ILE A 88 -4.35 9.96 -13.61
CA ILE A 88 -3.85 9.25 -12.42
C ILE A 88 -2.44 8.70 -12.67
N THR A 89 -2.19 8.19 -13.88
CA THR A 89 -0.87 7.72 -14.29
C THR A 89 0.18 8.84 -14.18
N ASP A 90 -0.13 10.03 -14.70
CA ASP A 90 0.79 11.18 -14.68
C ASP A 90 1.00 11.73 -13.25
N LYS A 91 -0.04 11.69 -12.40
CA LYS A 91 0.09 11.98 -10.96
C LYS A 91 1.01 10.97 -10.26
N LEU A 92 0.89 9.69 -10.57
CA LEU A 92 1.72 8.63 -9.99
C LEU A 92 3.20 8.79 -10.41
N ARG A 93 3.44 9.11 -11.68
CA ARG A 93 4.79 9.40 -12.21
C ARG A 93 5.47 10.57 -11.48
N SER A 94 4.70 11.59 -11.14
CA SER A 94 5.18 12.81 -10.47
C SER A 94 5.04 12.76 -8.94
N LEU A 95 4.69 11.60 -8.36
CA LEU A 95 4.39 11.50 -6.93
C LEU A 95 5.61 11.86 -6.05
N GLY A 96 6.81 11.47 -6.46
CA GLY A 96 8.04 11.74 -5.70
C GLY A 96 7.99 11.09 -4.32
N ASN A 97 8.35 11.83 -3.26
CA ASN A 97 8.31 11.36 -1.87
C ASN A 97 6.98 11.69 -1.16
N ARG A 98 5.86 11.62 -1.88
CA ARG A 98 4.52 11.84 -1.32
C ARG A 98 3.76 10.52 -1.19
N PRO A 99 2.82 10.42 -0.24
CA PRO A 99 2.03 9.21 -0.04
C PRO A 99 1.07 9.01 -1.20
N ILE A 100 0.91 7.76 -1.63
CA ILE A 100 0.01 7.38 -2.72
C ILE A 100 -1.44 7.74 -2.39
N GLY A 101 -1.78 7.80 -1.10
CA GLY A 101 -3.13 8.12 -0.66
C GLY A 101 -3.63 9.49 -1.09
N ASN A 102 -2.72 10.44 -1.37
CA ASN A 102 -3.05 11.77 -1.90
C ASN A 102 -3.61 11.73 -3.33
N ILE A 103 -3.36 10.64 -4.06
CA ILE A 103 -3.85 10.45 -5.42
C ILE A 103 -5.15 9.64 -5.41
N LEU A 104 -5.15 8.53 -4.67
CA LEU A 104 -6.19 7.49 -4.81
C LEU A 104 -7.45 7.83 -4.00
N PHE A 105 -7.31 8.14 -2.71
CA PHE A 105 -8.44 8.21 -1.77
C PHE A 105 -9.23 9.53 -1.84
N ASN A 106 -9.01 10.34 -2.87
CA ASN A 106 -9.88 11.45 -3.25
C ASN A 106 -10.92 11.03 -4.30
N ASP A 107 -10.82 9.81 -4.84
CA ASP A 107 -11.79 9.26 -5.78
C ASP A 107 -13.03 8.75 -5.00
N PRO A 108 -14.24 9.26 -5.26
CA PRO A 108 -15.45 8.87 -4.52
C PRO A 108 -15.86 7.42 -4.78
N ASP A 109 -15.43 6.84 -5.90
CA ASP A 109 -15.78 5.49 -6.33
C ASP A 109 -14.64 4.50 -6.03
N ILE A 110 -13.78 4.83 -5.05
CA ILE A 110 -12.69 3.96 -4.63
C ILE A 110 -13.22 2.78 -3.83
N GLU A 111 -12.82 1.59 -4.22
CA GLU A 111 -13.08 0.35 -3.51
C GLU A 111 -11.76 -0.32 -3.16
N ARG A 112 -11.72 -0.92 -1.99
CA ARG A 112 -10.59 -1.73 -1.53
C ARG A 112 -11.08 -3.11 -1.15
N ARG A 113 -10.42 -4.13 -1.67
CA ARG A 113 -10.65 -5.53 -1.29
C ARG A 113 -9.38 -6.13 -0.75
N PHE A 114 -9.44 -6.65 0.48
CA PHE A 114 -8.36 -7.44 1.06
C PHE A 114 -8.40 -8.86 0.45
N ILE A 115 -7.24 -9.36 0.04
CA ILE A 115 -7.12 -10.61 -0.73
C ILE A 115 -6.41 -11.66 0.11
N GLU A 116 -5.23 -11.30 0.62
CA GLU A 116 -4.37 -12.21 1.35
C GLU A 116 -3.67 -11.46 2.48
N TRP A 117 -3.20 -12.19 3.47
CA TRP A 117 -2.26 -11.70 4.48
C TRP A 117 -1.15 -12.71 4.70
N ALA A 118 -0.04 -12.26 5.28
CA ALA A 118 1.08 -13.10 5.66
C ALA A 118 1.70 -12.57 6.96
N ASP A 119 2.38 -13.42 7.69
CA ASP A 119 3.18 -13.07 8.86
C ASP A 119 4.60 -13.56 8.62
N CYS A 120 5.58 -12.67 8.76
CA CYS A 120 6.99 -12.96 8.51
C CYS A 120 7.88 -12.00 9.33
N ASP A 121 8.75 -12.56 10.18
CA ASP A 121 9.78 -11.83 10.93
C ASP A 121 9.26 -10.55 11.63
N ASP A 122 8.23 -10.68 12.48
CA ASP A 122 7.58 -9.59 13.23
C ASP A 122 6.89 -8.53 12.36
N ILE A 123 6.61 -8.85 11.10
CA ILE A 123 5.87 -7.99 10.18
C ILE A 123 4.63 -8.73 9.67
N ILE A 124 3.46 -8.12 9.88
CA ILE A 124 2.21 -8.62 9.31
C ILE A 124 1.95 -7.90 7.99
N TYR A 125 1.85 -8.66 6.92
CA TYR A 125 1.55 -8.16 5.59
C TYR A 125 0.08 -8.32 5.25
N ARG A 126 -0.51 -7.31 4.61
CA ARG A 126 -1.76 -7.44 3.87
C ARG A 126 -1.54 -7.15 2.40
N LYS A 127 -2.26 -7.88 1.56
CA LYS A 127 -2.37 -7.62 0.12
C LYS A 127 -3.80 -7.23 -0.18
N SER A 128 -3.94 -6.16 -0.95
CA SER A 128 -5.22 -5.61 -1.35
C SER A 128 -5.23 -5.27 -2.83
N ILE A 129 -6.41 -5.33 -3.42
CA ILE A 129 -6.69 -4.73 -4.72
C ILE A 129 -7.48 -3.45 -4.45
N ILE A 130 -7.01 -2.34 -5.01
CA ILE A 130 -7.68 -1.04 -4.94
C ILE A 130 -8.12 -0.67 -6.34
N THR A 131 -9.41 -0.37 -6.49
CA THR A 131 -10.04 -0.11 -7.78
C THR A 131 -10.91 1.14 -7.73
N SER A 132 -10.99 1.83 -8.87
CA SER A 132 -12.07 2.76 -9.19
C SER A 132 -12.31 2.69 -10.71
N PRO A 133 -13.33 3.37 -11.27
CA PRO A 133 -13.47 3.50 -12.72
C PRO A 133 -12.24 4.11 -13.41
N ARG A 134 -11.33 4.74 -12.66
CA ARG A 134 -10.18 5.48 -13.17
C ARG A 134 -8.85 4.76 -12.98
N PHE A 135 -8.78 3.71 -12.16
CA PHE A 135 -7.55 2.95 -11.93
C PHE A 135 -7.78 1.58 -11.30
N SER A 136 -6.78 0.72 -11.43
CA SER A 136 -6.68 -0.54 -10.68
C SER A 136 -5.23 -0.80 -10.28
N LEU A 137 -5.02 -1.18 -9.03
CA LEU A 137 -3.71 -1.54 -8.52
C LEU A 137 -3.75 -2.63 -7.47
N GLU A 138 -2.65 -3.36 -7.36
CA GLU A 138 -2.34 -4.22 -6.23
C GLU A 138 -1.47 -3.44 -5.25
N LEU A 139 -1.81 -3.48 -3.96
CA LEU A 139 -1.06 -2.87 -2.88
C LEU A 139 -0.78 -3.91 -1.80
N ILE A 140 0.51 -4.06 -1.46
CA ILE A 140 1.01 -4.85 -0.34
C ILE A 140 1.55 -3.89 0.71
N GLU A 141 1.10 -4.05 1.96
CA GLU A 141 1.57 -3.26 3.11
C GLU A 141 1.96 -4.22 4.23
N GLY A 142 3.19 -4.10 4.73
CA GLY A 142 3.71 -4.81 5.90
C GLY A 142 3.78 -3.89 7.10
N PHE A 143 3.15 -4.28 8.21
CA PHE A 143 3.05 -3.54 9.45
C PHE A 143 4.05 -4.13 10.45
N VAL A 144 4.95 -3.30 10.93
CA VAL A 144 5.95 -3.71 11.94
C VAL A 144 5.27 -3.76 13.31
N LEU A 145 5.41 -4.89 14.02
CA LEU A 145 4.84 -5.12 15.35
C LEU A 145 5.70 -4.58 16.50
#